data_AF-A0A852IVM9-F1
#
_entry.id   AF-A0A852IVM9-F1
#
_cell.length_a   1.000
_cell.length_b   1.000
_cell.length_c   1.000
_cell.angle_alpha   90.00
_cell.angle_beta   90.00
_cell.angle_gamma   90.00
#
_symmetry.space_group_name_H-M   'P 1'
#
loop_
_entity.id
_entity.type
_entity.pdbx_description
1 polymer ?
#
loop_
_entity_poly.entity_id
_entity_poly.type
_entity_poly.pdbx_seq_one_letter_code
_entity_poly.pdbx_strand_id
1 'polypeptide(L)'
;LRVNQEEVPESCNSIQDEEQDADISKHRQKIAENKDQMRTNVIQEIMNTERVYIKHLKDICEGYIRQCRKHTGMFTTAQLSTIFGNIEDIYKFQRKFLKDLEKQYNKEEPHLSEIGSCFLQHQEGFAIYSEYCNNHPSACIELSKLMKQGKYRHFFEACRLLQQMIDIAIDGFLLTPVQKICKYPLQLAELLKYTTQEH
;
A
#
# COMPACT_ATOMS: atom_id res chain seq x y z
N LEU A 1 15.29 -69.25 -53.99
CA LEU A 1 14.42 -69.19 -52.78
C LEU A 1 14.93 -68.07 -51.89
N ARG A 2 14.05 -67.19 -51.40
CA ARG A 2 14.27 -66.21 -50.32
C ARG A 2 14.68 -66.94 -49.04
N VAL A 3 15.53 -66.36 -48.16
CA VAL A 3 15.11 -65.75 -46.86
C VAL A 3 16.25 -64.88 -46.26
N ASN A 4 15.94 -63.59 -46.08
CA ASN A 4 16.27 -62.60 -45.04
C ASN A 4 17.59 -62.65 -44.24
N GLN A 5 18.37 -61.57 -44.38
CA GLN A 5 19.11 -60.92 -43.29
C GLN A 5 18.16 -59.88 -42.67
N GLU A 6 17.91 -59.96 -41.37
CA GLU A 6 17.32 -58.85 -40.60
C GLU A 6 18.47 -58.03 -40.02
N GLU A 7 18.58 -56.79 -40.51
CA GLU A 7 19.36 -55.73 -39.88
C GLU A 7 18.58 -55.17 -38.68
N VAL A 8 19.29 -54.98 -37.57
CA VAL A 8 18.79 -54.27 -36.39
C VAL A 8 18.71 -52.77 -36.74
N PRO A 9 17.54 -52.10 -36.63
CA PRO A 9 17.50 -50.66 -36.82
C PRO A 9 17.93 -49.98 -35.50
N GLU A 10 19.06 -49.28 -35.54
CA GLU A 10 19.35 -48.21 -34.60
C GLU A 10 18.35 -47.06 -34.79
N SER A 11 17.95 -46.48 -33.66
CA SER A 11 17.40 -45.13 -33.49
C SER A 11 15.92 -44.90 -33.79
N CYS A 12 15.12 -44.72 -32.71
CA CYS A 12 14.16 -43.62 -32.59
C CYS A 12 13.65 -43.55 -31.13
N ASN A 13 14.48 -43.11 -30.18
CA ASN A 13 14.01 -42.76 -28.83
C ASN A 13 14.29 -41.30 -28.44
N SER A 14 15.06 -40.54 -29.24
CA SER A 14 15.46 -39.18 -28.90
C SER A 14 14.43 -38.10 -29.24
N ILE A 15 13.46 -38.37 -30.11
CA ILE A 15 12.49 -37.33 -30.58
C ILE A 15 11.32 -37.15 -29.58
N GLN A 16 10.94 -38.20 -28.85
CA GLN A 16 9.82 -38.14 -27.90
C GLN A 16 10.20 -37.47 -26.56
N ASP A 17 11.47 -37.57 -26.15
CA ASP A 17 11.97 -36.92 -24.94
C ASP A 17 12.13 -35.39 -25.12
N GLU A 18 12.52 -34.92 -26.31
CA GLU A 18 12.66 -33.49 -26.61
C GLU A 18 11.30 -32.75 -26.72
N GLU A 19 10.26 -33.39 -27.26
CA GLU A 19 8.91 -32.79 -27.33
C GLU A 19 8.22 -32.71 -25.96
N GLN A 20 8.42 -33.70 -25.07
CA GLN A 20 7.92 -33.64 -23.69
C GLN A 20 8.63 -32.59 -22.85
N ASP A 21 9.95 -32.45 -22.99
CA ASP A 21 10.72 -31.44 -22.25
C ASP A 21 10.37 -30.01 -22.73
N ALA A 22 10.10 -29.83 -24.02
CA ALA A 22 9.62 -28.56 -24.59
C ALA A 22 8.22 -28.16 -24.09
N ASP A 23 7.29 -29.11 -23.93
CA ASP A 23 5.93 -28.81 -23.43
C ASP A 23 5.92 -28.52 -21.91
N ILE A 24 6.74 -29.26 -21.14
CA ILE A 24 6.96 -28.99 -19.72
C ILE A 24 7.62 -27.62 -19.50
N SER A 25 8.61 -27.25 -20.34
CA SER A 25 9.26 -25.93 -20.31
C SER A 25 8.27 -24.80 -20.58
N LYS A 26 7.44 -24.93 -21.61
CA LYS A 26 6.38 -23.95 -21.93
C LYS A 26 5.37 -23.82 -20.80
N HIS A 27 4.99 -24.92 -20.15
CA HIS A 27 4.07 -24.88 -19.02
C HIS A 27 4.68 -24.17 -17.80
N ARG A 28 5.96 -24.43 -17.47
CA ARG A 28 6.68 -23.72 -16.41
C ARG A 28 6.81 -22.23 -16.70
N GLN A 29 7.15 -21.86 -17.94
CA GLN A 29 7.25 -20.48 -18.37
C GLN A 29 5.91 -19.73 -18.20
N LYS A 30 4.80 -20.37 -18.61
CA LYS A 30 3.46 -19.80 -18.43
C LYS A 30 3.05 -19.63 -16.97
N ILE A 31 3.48 -20.52 -16.08
CA ILE A 31 3.26 -20.39 -14.63
C ILE A 31 4.09 -19.24 -14.05
N ALA A 32 5.35 -19.10 -14.48
CA ALA A 32 6.23 -18.01 -14.06
C ALA A 32 5.69 -16.65 -14.49
N GLU A 33 5.30 -16.51 -15.77
CA GLU A 33 4.68 -15.29 -16.31
C GLU A 33 3.41 -14.90 -15.54
N ASN A 34 2.59 -15.88 -15.16
CA ASN A 34 1.41 -15.64 -14.33
C ASN A 34 1.78 -15.17 -12.92
N LYS A 35 2.84 -15.73 -12.32
CA LYS A 35 3.33 -15.32 -10.99
C LYS A 35 3.87 -13.88 -11.02
N ASP A 36 4.61 -13.51 -12.07
CA ASP A 36 5.15 -12.15 -12.25
C ASP A 36 4.03 -11.14 -12.49
N GLN A 37 2.99 -11.51 -13.25
CA GLN A 37 1.80 -10.68 -13.39
C GLN A 37 1.08 -10.47 -12.05
N MET A 38 0.94 -11.51 -11.24
CA MET A 38 0.35 -11.39 -9.91
C MET A 38 1.19 -10.50 -8.98
N ARG A 39 2.52 -10.66 -8.99
CA ARG A 39 3.44 -9.78 -8.26
C ARG A 39 3.33 -8.33 -8.71
N THR A 40 3.26 -8.08 -10.03
CA THR A 40 3.02 -6.76 -10.61
C THR A 40 1.75 -6.13 -10.04
N ASN A 41 0.65 -6.88 -10.02
CA ASN A 41 -0.63 -6.39 -9.51
C ASN A 41 -0.52 -5.96 -8.03
N VAL A 42 0.12 -6.78 -7.20
CA VAL A 42 0.33 -6.46 -5.77
C VAL A 42 1.18 -5.21 -5.59
N ILE A 43 2.29 -5.08 -6.33
CA ILE A 43 3.17 -3.90 -6.26
C ILE A 43 2.41 -2.65 -6.67
N GLN A 44 1.67 -2.70 -7.78
CA GLN A 44 0.86 -1.57 -8.24
C GLN A 44 -0.22 -1.19 -7.23
N GLU A 45 -0.88 -2.16 -6.60
CA GLU A 45 -1.85 -1.91 -5.53
C GLU A 45 -1.20 -1.21 -4.34
N ILE A 46 -0.02 -1.68 -3.88
CA ILE A 46 0.73 -1.02 -2.81
C ILE A 46 1.02 0.43 -3.20
N MET A 47 1.60 0.68 -4.38
CA MET A 47 1.93 2.03 -4.83
C MET A 47 0.70 2.94 -4.94
N ASN A 48 -0.42 2.43 -5.45
CA ASN A 48 -1.64 3.21 -5.59
C ASN A 48 -2.26 3.53 -4.23
N THR A 49 -2.34 2.54 -3.34
CA THR A 49 -2.87 2.75 -1.98
C THR A 49 -2.00 3.69 -1.16
N GLU A 50 -0.68 3.69 -1.36
CA GLU A 50 0.24 4.67 -0.77
C GLU A 50 -0.03 6.10 -1.22
N ARG A 51 -0.19 6.32 -2.53
CA ARG A 51 -0.49 7.65 -3.08
C ARG A 51 -1.82 8.18 -2.58
N VAL A 52 -2.84 7.32 -2.53
CA VAL A 52 -4.16 7.67 -1.98
C VAL A 52 -4.04 8.02 -0.50
N TYR A 53 -3.31 7.23 0.28
CA TYR A 53 -3.10 7.49 1.70
C TYR A 53 -2.38 8.83 1.94
N ILE A 54 -1.35 9.14 1.17
CA ILE A 54 -0.67 10.44 1.21
C ILE A 54 -1.61 11.59 0.87
N LYS A 55 -2.49 11.41 -0.12
CA LYS A 55 -3.51 12.41 -0.44
C LYS A 55 -4.43 12.64 0.75
N HIS A 56 -4.89 11.59 1.41
CA HIS A 56 -5.74 11.72 2.61
C HIS A 56 -5.03 12.47 3.74
N LEU A 57 -3.76 12.14 4.03
CA LEU A 57 -2.97 12.85 5.03
C LEU A 57 -2.80 14.33 4.69
N LYS A 58 -2.53 14.64 3.41
CA LYS A 58 -2.45 16.02 2.92
C LYS A 58 -3.77 16.75 3.14
N ASP A 59 -4.89 16.14 2.76
CA ASP A 59 -6.23 16.71 2.90
C ASP A 59 -6.55 17.00 4.36
N ILE A 60 -6.12 16.15 5.31
CA ILE A 60 -6.26 16.42 6.74
C ILE A 60 -5.43 17.62 7.18
N CYS A 61 -4.14 17.66 6.82
CA CYS A 61 -3.23 18.72 7.24
C CYS A 61 -3.61 20.09 6.65
N GLU A 62 -3.94 20.12 5.35
CA GLU A 62 -4.22 21.37 4.64
C GLU A 62 -5.68 21.79 4.70
N GLY A 63 -6.61 20.83 4.71
CA GLY A 63 -8.05 21.06 4.70
C GLY A 63 -8.65 21.25 6.09
N TYR A 64 -8.22 20.48 7.09
CA TYR A 64 -8.74 20.59 8.45
C TYR A 64 -7.79 21.37 9.38
N ILE A 65 -6.57 20.88 9.60
CA ILE A 65 -5.67 21.46 10.63
C ILE A 65 -5.37 22.94 10.34
N ARG A 66 -5.02 23.26 9.09
CA ARG A 66 -4.76 24.64 8.67
C ARG A 66 -5.96 25.56 8.91
N GLN A 67 -7.19 25.09 8.66
CA GLN A 67 -8.40 25.89 8.87
C GLN A 67 -8.70 26.03 10.35
N CYS A 68 -8.62 24.95 11.14
CA CYS A 68 -8.77 24.98 12.58
C CYS A 68 -7.84 26.01 13.25
N ARG A 69 -6.57 26.07 12.83
CA ARG A 69 -5.58 27.03 13.35
C ARG A 69 -5.87 28.48 12.97
N LYS A 70 -6.53 28.73 11.82
CA LYS A 70 -6.96 30.08 11.41
C LYS A 70 -8.14 30.59 12.23
N HIS A 71 -9.00 29.68 12.71
CA HIS A 71 -10.18 30.00 13.52
C HIS A 71 -9.89 29.86 15.02
N THR A 72 -8.99 30.70 15.54
CA THR A 72 -8.47 30.64 16.92
C THR A 72 -9.53 30.77 18.03
N GLY A 73 -10.69 31.37 17.73
CA GLY A 73 -11.82 31.45 18.66
C GLY A 73 -12.71 30.19 18.71
N MET A 74 -12.47 29.22 17.82
CA MET A 74 -13.32 28.03 17.69
C MET A 74 -12.71 26.79 18.35
N PHE A 75 -11.39 26.65 18.36
CA PHE A 75 -10.69 25.50 18.94
C PHE A 75 -9.58 25.96 19.85
N THR A 76 -9.46 25.33 21.02
CA THR A 76 -8.27 25.50 21.87
C THR A 76 -7.11 24.67 21.34
N THR A 77 -5.87 25.08 21.65
CA THR A 77 -4.67 24.30 21.29
C THR A 77 -4.72 22.87 21.82
N ALA A 78 -5.22 22.68 23.04
CA ALA A 78 -5.37 21.37 23.65
C ALA A 78 -6.34 20.47 22.85
N GLN A 79 -7.48 21.02 22.40
CA GLN A 79 -8.42 20.28 21.56
C GLN A 79 -7.81 19.87 20.23
N LEU A 80 -7.06 20.77 19.58
CA LEU A 80 -6.38 20.45 18.32
C LEU A 80 -5.33 19.35 18.52
N SER A 81 -4.57 19.43 19.62
CA SER A 81 -3.60 18.39 19.98
C SER A 81 -4.28 17.04 20.21
N THR A 82 -5.42 17.01 20.90
CA THR A 82 -6.18 15.76 21.14
C THR A 82 -6.75 15.20 19.85
N ILE A 83 -7.38 16.02 19.00
CA ILE A 83 -8.08 15.56 17.79
C ILE A 83 -7.09 15.05 16.74
N PHE A 84 -5.99 15.77 16.51
CA PHE A 84 -5.07 15.48 15.41
C PHE A 84 -3.82 14.71 15.84
N GLY A 85 -3.46 14.72 17.13
CA GLY A 85 -2.25 14.06 17.63
C GLY A 85 -1.00 14.48 16.84
N ASN A 86 -0.17 13.48 16.52
CA ASN A 86 1.04 13.64 15.73
C ASN A 86 0.83 13.37 14.21
N ILE A 87 -0.37 13.60 13.67
CA ILE A 87 -0.66 13.26 12.26
C ILE A 87 0.19 14.05 11.24
N GLU A 88 0.63 15.26 11.58
CA GLU A 88 1.56 16.03 10.74
C GLU A 88 2.93 15.36 10.65
N ASP A 89 3.38 14.70 11.72
CA ASP A 89 4.63 13.92 11.73
C ASP A 89 4.47 12.64 10.89
N ILE A 90 3.32 11.97 11.00
CA ILE A 90 2.97 10.85 10.11
C ILE A 90 2.99 11.30 8.65
N TYR A 91 2.38 12.44 8.32
CA TYR A 91 2.39 12.96 6.97
C TYR A 91 3.81 13.25 6.46
N LYS A 92 4.65 13.85 7.29
CA LYS A 92 6.05 14.12 6.95
C LYS A 92 6.84 12.83 6.71
N PHE A 93 6.70 11.84 7.60
CA PHE A 93 7.31 10.53 7.46
C PHE A 93 6.85 9.85 6.17
N GLN A 94 5.53 9.76 5.97
CA GLN A 94 4.94 9.02 4.86
C GLN A 94 5.35 9.63 3.52
N ARG A 95 5.49 10.95 3.41
CA ARG A 95 5.97 11.61 2.19
C ARG A 95 7.38 11.19 1.82
N LYS A 96 8.25 11.04 2.82
CA LYS A 96 9.61 10.54 2.61
C LYS A 96 9.57 9.08 2.19
N PHE A 97 8.80 8.27 2.91
CA PHE A 97 8.63 6.85 2.61
C PHE A 97 8.10 6.59 1.19
N LEU A 98 7.03 7.27 0.76
CA LEU A 98 6.50 7.15 -0.61
C LEU A 98 7.55 7.59 -1.65
N LYS A 99 8.30 8.67 -1.40
CA LYS A 99 9.34 9.11 -2.33
C LYS A 99 10.42 8.04 -2.52
N ASP A 100 10.80 7.34 -1.46
CA ASP A 100 11.81 6.29 -1.54
C ASP A 100 11.23 4.99 -2.14
N LEU A 101 9.96 4.66 -1.89
CA LEU A 101 9.24 3.60 -2.61
C LEU A 101 9.19 3.86 -4.11
N GLU A 102 8.87 5.09 -4.53
CA GLU A 102 8.80 5.45 -5.96
C GLU A 102 10.15 5.38 -6.66
N LYS A 103 11.27 5.47 -5.94
CA LYS A 103 12.61 5.23 -6.50
C LYS A 103 12.89 3.74 -6.74
N GLN A 104 12.34 2.87 -5.89
CA GLN A 104 12.50 1.41 -6.03
C GLN A 104 11.51 0.81 -7.04
N TYR A 105 10.54 1.58 -7.50
CA TYR A 105 9.54 1.12 -8.47
C TYR A 105 10.11 1.09 -9.89
N ASN A 106 10.21 -0.12 -10.46
CA ASN A 106 10.55 -0.31 -11.87
C ASN A 106 9.28 -0.09 -12.72
N LYS A 107 9.33 0.91 -13.62
CA LYS A 107 8.18 1.26 -14.48
C LYS A 107 8.01 0.33 -15.67
N GLU A 108 9.10 -0.22 -16.17
CA GLU A 108 9.12 -1.10 -17.34
C GLU A 108 8.74 -2.52 -16.91
N GLU A 109 9.29 -2.97 -15.78
CA GLU A 109 9.06 -4.31 -15.24
C GLU A 109 8.66 -4.24 -13.75
N PRO A 110 7.38 -3.92 -13.44
CA PRO A 110 6.96 -3.70 -12.05
C PRO A 110 7.24 -4.87 -11.10
N HIS A 111 7.15 -6.11 -11.58
CA HIS A 111 7.48 -7.32 -10.81
C HIS A 111 8.94 -7.34 -10.32
N LEU A 112 9.86 -6.64 -10.98
CA LEU A 112 11.26 -6.52 -10.54
C LEU A 112 11.48 -5.44 -9.47
N SER A 113 10.44 -4.72 -9.02
CA SER A 113 10.60 -3.67 -8.01
C SER A 113 10.99 -4.23 -6.63
N GLU A 114 12.07 -3.70 -6.04
CA GLU A 114 12.60 -4.14 -4.74
C GLU A 114 12.07 -3.31 -3.56
N ILE A 115 10.74 -3.20 -3.45
CA ILE A 115 10.11 -2.30 -2.48
C ILE A 115 10.29 -2.73 -1.01
N GLY A 116 10.63 -4.00 -0.74
CA GLY A 116 10.84 -4.52 0.62
C GLY A 116 12.01 -3.82 1.34
N SER A 117 13.08 -3.48 0.61
CA SER A 117 14.23 -2.76 1.15
C SER A 117 13.82 -1.40 1.73
N CYS A 118 12.85 -0.73 1.12
CA CYS A 118 12.35 0.57 1.56
C CYS A 118 11.65 0.48 2.92
N PHE A 119 10.89 -0.59 3.19
CA PHE A 119 10.26 -0.83 4.49
C PHE A 119 11.30 -1.03 5.59
N LEU A 120 12.35 -1.81 5.32
CA LEU A 120 13.44 -2.05 6.27
C LEU A 120 14.21 -0.76 6.60
N GLN A 121 14.54 0.04 5.59
CA GLN A 121 15.21 1.34 5.77
C GLN A 121 14.40 2.32 6.64
N HIS A 122 13.07 2.19 6.65
CA HIS A 122 12.15 3.08 7.35
C HIS A 122 11.54 2.47 8.61
N GLN A 123 11.96 1.26 9.02
CA GLN A 123 11.32 0.48 10.09
C GLN A 123 11.12 1.27 11.39
N GLU A 124 12.13 2.01 11.84
CA GLU A 124 12.07 2.81 13.07
C GLU A 124 11.08 3.97 12.95
N GLY A 125 10.93 4.52 11.74
CA GLY A 125 10.01 5.62 11.47
C GLY A 125 8.55 5.25 11.64
N PHE A 126 8.18 3.97 11.50
CA PHE A 126 6.81 3.51 11.76
C PHE A 126 6.43 3.55 13.25
N ALA A 127 7.39 3.70 14.17
CA ALA A 127 7.11 3.74 15.61
C ALA A 127 6.18 4.90 16.01
N ILE A 128 6.17 6.00 15.25
CA ILE A 128 5.28 7.17 15.49
C ILE A 128 3.79 6.82 15.41
N TYR A 129 3.43 5.73 14.70
CA TYR A 129 2.05 5.25 14.65
C TYR A 129 1.56 4.73 16.01
N SER A 130 2.46 4.29 16.89
CA SER A 130 2.09 3.84 18.24
C SER A 130 1.45 4.99 19.03
N GLU A 131 2.09 6.16 19.03
CA GLU A 131 1.56 7.36 19.67
C GLU A 131 0.19 7.74 19.08
N TYR A 132 0.07 7.74 17.75
CA TYR A 132 -1.19 8.08 17.08
C TYR A 132 -2.33 7.13 17.47
N CYS A 133 -2.07 5.81 17.43
CA CYS A 133 -3.03 4.79 17.79
C CYS A 133 -3.45 4.89 19.27
N ASN A 134 -2.51 5.19 20.17
CA ASN A 134 -2.79 5.36 21.59
C ASN A 134 -3.66 6.60 21.87
N ASN A 135 -3.48 7.68 21.10
CA ASN A 135 -4.30 8.89 21.23
C ASN A 135 -5.66 8.80 20.52
N HIS A 136 -5.80 7.93 19.51
CA HIS A 136 -7.00 7.88 18.65
C HIS A 136 -8.33 7.73 19.42
N PRO A 137 -8.45 6.92 20.49
CA PRO A 137 -9.68 6.86 21.29
C PRO A 137 -10.07 8.23 21.89
N SER A 138 -9.11 9.00 22.38
CA SER A 138 -9.33 10.33 22.93
C SER A 138 -9.77 11.33 21.85
N ALA A 139 -9.17 11.23 20.65
CA ALA A 139 -9.57 12.01 19.48
C ALA A 139 -11.05 11.77 19.12
N CYS A 140 -11.48 10.50 19.09
CA CYS A 140 -12.87 10.13 18.80
C CYS A 140 -13.86 10.71 19.82
N ILE A 141 -13.51 10.72 21.11
CA ILE A 141 -14.35 11.27 22.18
C ILE A 141 -14.49 12.79 22.04
N GLU A 142 -13.37 13.51 21.87
CA GLU A 142 -13.40 14.97 21.73
C GLU A 142 -14.14 15.38 20.46
N LEU A 143 -13.88 14.71 19.33
CA LEU A 143 -14.57 14.98 18.08
C LEU A 143 -16.07 14.73 18.19
N SER A 144 -16.49 13.61 18.79
CA SER A 144 -17.91 13.31 19.04
C SER A 144 -18.59 14.39 19.88
N LYS A 145 -17.90 14.92 20.90
CA LYS A 145 -18.40 16.03 21.73
C LYS A 145 -18.57 17.32 20.92
N LEU A 146 -17.61 17.65 20.03
CA LEU A 146 -17.71 18.81 19.16
C LEU A 146 -18.83 18.68 18.13
N MET A 147 -18.99 17.50 17.54
CA MET A 147 -20.01 17.23 16.51
C MET A 147 -21.45 17.33 17.04
N LYS A 148 -21.68 17.29 18.36
CA LYS A 148 -23.00 17.60 18.95
C LYS A 148 -23.40 19.06 18.76
N GLN A 149 -22.43 19.96 18.59
CA GLN A 149 -22.67 21.39 18.42
C GLN A 149 -22.72 21.73 16.92
N GLY A 150 -23.83 22.34 16.48
CA GLY A 150 -24.06 22.65 15.07
C GLY A 150 -22.92 23.41 14.40
N LYS A 151 -22.33 24.40 15.08
CA LYS A 151 -21.22 25.20 14.53
C LYS A 151 -20.03 24.35 14.04
N TYR A 152 -19.64 23.30 14.77
CA TYR A 152 -18.51 22.45 14.37
C TYR A 152 -18.88 21.52 13.22
N ARG A 153 -20.12 21.02 13.17
CA ARG A 153 -20.60 20.23 12.02
C ARG A 153 -20.51 21.02 10.73
N HIS A 154 -21.04 22.24 10.71
CA HIS A 154 -20.98 23.10 9.52
C HIS A 154 -19.54 23.47 9.16
N PHE A 155 -18.69 23.72 10.17
CA PHE A 155 -17.29 24.04 9.93
C PHE A 155 -16.52 22.89 9.28
N PHE A 156 -16.63 21.67 9.82
CA PHE A 156 -15.93 20.51 9.25
C PHE A 156 -16.48 20.16 7.86
N GLU A 157 -17.79 20.27 7.64
CA GLU A 157 -18.37 20.07 6.31
C GLU A 157 -17.89 21.12 5.30
N ALA A 158 -17.81 22.40 5.70
CA ALA A 158 -17.24 23.45 4.86
C ALA A 158 -15.77 23.17 4.52
N CYS A 159 -14.97 22.71 5.49
CA CYS A 159 -13.58 22.31 5.24
C CYS A 159 -13.48 21.16 4.22
N ARG A 160 -14.33 20.13 4.37
CA ARG A 160 -14.40 18.98 3.46
C ARG A 160 -14.72 19.39 2.03
N LEU A 161 -15.73 20.23 1.86
CA LEU A 161 -16.17 20.73 0.55
C LEU A 161 -15.13 21.64 -0.10
N LEU A 162 -14.52 22.56 0.66
CA LEU A 162 -13.49 23.47 0.14
C LEU A 162 -12.26 22.73 -0.38
N GLN A 163 -11.88 21.63 0.29
CA GLN A 163 -10.75 20.80 -0.10
C GLN A 163 -11.14 19.70 -1.11
N GLN A 164 -12.41 19.67 -1.56
CA GLN A 164 -12.95 18.69 -2.52
C GLN A 164 -12.66 17.24 -2.10
N MET A 165 -12.80 16.96 -0.80
CA MET A 165 -12.61 15.61 -0.27
C MET A 165 -13.81 14.74 -0.62
N ILE A 166 -13.56 13.43 -0.71
CA ILE A 166 -14.63 12.42 -0.81
C ILE A 166 -15.61 12.54 0.35
N ASP A 167 -16.82 11.98 0.18
CA ASP A 167 -17.90 12.05 1.17
C ASP A 167 -17.66 11.09 2.35
N ILE A 168 -16.59 11.38 3.08
CA ILE A 168 -16.19 10.72 4.32
C ILE A 168 -16.04 11.83 5.36
N ALA A 169 -16.68 11.64 6.51
CA ALA A 169 -16.56 12.55 7.62
C ALA A 169 -15.14 12.55 8.20
N ILE A 170 -14.78 13.61 8.93
CA ILE A 170 -13.42 13.82 9.47
C ILE A 170 -12.95 12.64 10.34
N ASP A 171 -13.83 12.00 11.11
CA ASP A 171 -13.52 10.80 11.89
C ASP A 171 -13.04 9.63 11.02
N GLY A 172 -13.67 9.40 9.87
CA GLY A 172 -13.23 8.41 8.89
C GLY A 172 -11.84 8.70 8.33
N PHE A 173 -11.53 9.97 8.05
CA PHE A 173 -10.19 10.39 7.65
C PHE A 173 -9.14 10.14 8.75
N LEU A 174 -9.47 10.48 9.99
CA LEU A 174 -8.57 10.30 11.15
C LEU A 174 -8.35 8.82 11.52
N LEU A 175 -9.22 7.91 11.07
CA LEU A 175 -9.03 6.47 11.24
C LEU A 175 -8.02 5.89 10.22
N THR A 176 -7.75 6.57 9.11
CA THR A 176 -6.91 6.04 8.03
C THR A 176 -5.48 5.65 8.45
N PRO A 177 -4.76 6.35 9.35
CA PRO A 177 -3.44 5.90 9.79
C PRO A 177 -3.47 4.59 10.58
N VAL A 178 -4.49 4.40 11.43
CA VAL A 178 -4.72 3.17 12.20
C VAL A 178 -4.99 2.00 11.25
N GLN A 179 -5.80 2.21 10.23
CA GLN A 179 -6.06 1.19 9.21
C GLN A 179 -4.80 0.88 8.39
N LYS A 180 -4.02 1.90 8.04
CA LYS A 180 -2.87 1.75 7.16
C LYS A 180 -1.76 0.91 7.80
N ILE A 181 -1.43 1.18 9.07
CA ILE A 181 -0.39 0.41 9.76
C ILE A 181 -0.74 -1.08 9.87
N CYS A 182 -2.03 -1.40 10.04
CA CYS A 182 -2.52 -2.79 10.06
C CYS A 182 -2.55 -3.47 8.68
N LYS A 183 -2.57 -2.70 7.59
CA LYS A 183 -2.61 -3.25 6.22
C LYS A 183 -1.22 -3.69 5.71
N TYR A 184 -0.13 -3.07 6.15
CA TYR A 184 1.20 -3.40 5.64
C TYR A 184 1.58 -4.87 5.78
N PRO A 185 1.37 -5.55 6.93
CA PRO A 185 1.70 -6.98 7.04
C PRO A 185 0.94 -7.84 6.02
N LEU A 186 -0.33 -7.50 5.74
CA LEU A 186 -1.16 -8.22 4.77
C LEU A 186 -0.66 -8.01 3.34
N GLN A 187 -0.36 -6.77 2.98
CA GLN A 187 0.17 -6.41 1.66
C GLN A 187 1.53 -7.06 1.40
N LEU A 188 2.42 -7.07 2.41
CA LEU A 188 3.73 -7.70 2.32
C LEU A 188 3.66 -9.23 2.27
N ALA A 189 2.71 -9.84 3.00
CA ALA A 189 2.47 -11.28 2.93
C ALA A 189 1.98 -11.71 1.54
N GLU A 190 1.05 -10.96 0.94
CA GLU A 190 0.58 -11.24 -0.42
C GLU A 190 1.68 -11.01 -1.46
N LEU A 191 2.54 -10.00 -1.28
CA LEU A 191 3.72 -9.80 -2.13
C LEU A 191 4.68 -11.00 -2.04
N LEU A 192 4.96 -11.48 -0.82
CA LEU A 192 5.86 -12.61 -0.57
C LEU A 192 5.38 -13.89 -1.27
N LYS A 193 4.08 -14.16 -1.25
CA LYS A 193 3.45 -15.32 -1.94
C LYS A 193 3.80 -15.38 -3.44
N TYR A 194 3.95 -14.23 -4.08
CA TYR A 194 4.33 -14.12 -5.49
C TYR A 194 5.81 -13.74 -5.70
N THR A 195 6.65 -13.83 -4.67
CA THR A 195 8.12 -13.68 -4.77
C THR A 195 8.75 -15.07 -4.91
N THR A 196 9.75 -15.26 -5.76
CA THR A 196 10.60 -16.48 -5.77
C THR A 196 11.70 -16.37 -4.72
N GLN A 197 12.32 -17.48 -4.31
CA GLN A 197 13.43 -17.43 -3.35
C GLN A 197 14.70 -16.81 -3.93
N GLU A 198 14.82 -16.82 -5.26
CA GLU A 198 15.95 -16.28 -6.01
C GLU A 198 15.76 -14.81 -6.44
N HIS A 199 14.57 -14.23 -6.16
CA HIS A 199 14.29 -12.80 -6.41
C HIS A 199 15.14 -11.90 -5.51
#